data_AF-A0AAW2RFR5-F1
#
_entry.id   AF-A0AAW2RFR5-F1
#
_cell.length_a   1.000
_cell.length_b   1.000
_cell.length_c   1.000
_cell.angle_alpha   90.00
_cell.angle_beta   90.00
_cell.angle_gamma   90.00
#
_symmetry.space_group_name_H-M   'P 1'
#
loop_
_entity.id
_entity.type
_entity.pdbx_description
1 polymer ?
#
loop_
_entity_poly.entity_id
_entity_poly.type
_entity_poly.pdbx_seq_one_letter_code
_entity_poly.pdbx_strand_id
1 'polypeptide(L)'
;MVWFLKSENDLSSRQNAIFVLKELISADEACVDDLMGIEGIEETLFHTVKVPICPKATKASLVIIHHMMIKSSKGTRGEIALRFIRMGLIHPILEILVDGDKNVCEKALGVMDSICSLEEGRENAYGNALTVHC
;
A
#
# COMPACT_ATOMS: atom_id res chain seq x y z
N MET A 1 5.45 11.63 14.30
CA MET A 1 4.46 10.87 13.50
C MET A 1 4.64 9.37 13.63
N VAL A 2 5.87 8.84 13.56
CA VAL A 2 6.17 7.39 13.67
C VAL A 2 5.53 6.71 14.89
N TRP A 3 5.48 7.38 16.04
CA TRP A 3 4.84 6.86 17.25
C TRP A 3 3.34 6.54 17.07
N PHE A 4 2.62 7.37 16.30
CA PHE A 4 1.19 7.15 16.05
C PHE A 4 0.96 5.98 15.08
N LEU A 5 1.89 5.74 14.16
CA LEU A 5 1.84 4.62 13.22
C LEU A 5 2.12 3.28 13.90
N LYS A 6 3.09 3.26 14.82
CA LYS A 6 3.50 2.08 15.58
C LYS A 6 2.62 1.78 16.81
N SER A 7 1.56 2.57 17.06
CA SER A 7 0.68 2.34 18.20
C SER A 7 -0.22 1.13 17.95
N GLU A 8 0.08 0.00 18.59
CA GLU A 8 -0.69 -1.25 18.43
C GLU A 8 -2.10 -1.17 19.04
N ASN A 9 -2.24 -0.47 20.17
CA ASN A 9 -3.48 -0.41 20.93
C ASN A 9 -4.36 0.80 20.60
N ASP A 10 -3.88 1.73 19.76
CA ASP A 10 -4.62 2.93 19.38
C ASP A 10 -4.87 3.00 17.88
N LEU A 11 -5.92 2.30 17.46
CA LEU A 11 -6.39 2.27 16.07
C LEU A 11 -6.76 3.67 15.56
N SER A 12 -7.29 4.53 16.43
CA SER A 12 -7.69 5.89 16.07
C SER A 12 -6.48 6.77 15.78
N SER A 13 -5.44 6.70 16.62
CA SER A 13 -4.17 7.38 16.36
C SER A 13 -3.53 6.93 15.06
N ARG A 14 -3.48 5.61 14.80
CA ARG A 14 -2.91 5.06 13.56
C ARG A 14 -3.70 5.50 12.34
N GLN A 15 -5.04 5.43 12.40
CA GLN A 15 -5.93 5.88 11.34
C GLN A 15 -5.71 7.37 11.03
N ASN A 16 -5.66 8.22 12.05
CA ASN A 16 -5.46 9.65 11.88
C ASN A 16 -4.09 9.96 11.26
N ALA A 17 -3.03 9.25 11.69
CA ALA A 17 -1.71 9.38 11.10
C ALA A 17 -1.72 9.03 9.60
N ILE A 18 -2.41 7.94 9.21
CA ILE A 18 -2.55 7.54 7.81
C ILE A 18 -3.31 8.60 7.00
N PHE A 19 -4.36 9.21 7.55
CA PHE A 19 -5.08 10.29 6.87
C PHE A 19 -4.21 11.53 6.67
N VAL A 20 -3.49 11.96 7.70
CA VAL A 20 -2.55 13.09 7.58
C VAL A 20 -1.48 12.79 6.54
N LEU A 21 -0.91 11.59 6.54
CA LEU A 21 0.07 11.18 5.54
C LEU A 21 -0.51 11.22 4.12
N LYS A 22 -1.72 10.69 3.92
CA LYS A 22 -2.40 10.73 2.62
C LYS A 22 -2.59 12.17 2.13
N GLU A 23 -2.95 13.10 3.01
CA GLU A 23 -3.12 14.51 2.61
C GLU A 23 -1.77 15.16 2.29
N LEU A 24 -0.72 14.89 3.08
CA LEU A 24 0.62 15.42 2.84
C LEU A 24 1.18 15.01 1.48
N ILE A 25 1.17 13.71 1.15
CA ILE A 25 1.67 13.22 -0.15
C ILE A 25 0.82 13.65 -1.34
N SER A 26 -0.45 14.01 -1.10
CA SER A 26 -1.35 14.52 -2.15
C SER A 26 -1.10 15.99 -2.41
N ALA A 27 -0.62 16.73 -1.41
CA ALA A 27 -0.31 18.16 -1.50
C ALA A 27 1.12 18.40 -2.01
N ASP A 28 2.08 17.58 -1.61
CA ASP A 28 3.48 17.73 -1.99
C ASP A 28 4.11 16.37 -2.34
N GLU A 29 4.59 16.25 -3.58
CA GLU A 29 5.24 15.05 -4.08
C GLU A 29 6.63 14.84 -3.44
N ALA A 30 7.29 15.90 -3.01
CA ALA A 30 8.60 15.82 -2.35
C ALA A 30 8.53 15.09 -0.99
N CYS A 31 7.36 15.08 -0.35
CA CYS A 31 7.14 14.36 0.91
C CYS A 31 7.24 12.83 0.78
N VAL A 32 7.24 12.28 -0.44
CA VAL A 32 7.33 10.81 -0.65
C VAL A 32 8.68 10.26 -0.20
N ASP A 33 9.78 10.98 -0.47
CA ASP A 33 11.11 10.52 -0.07
C ASP A 33 11.29 10.62 1.46
N ASP A 34 10.77 11.68 2.08
CA ASP A 34 10.75 11.83 3.55
C ASP A 34 9.90 10.74 4.21
N LEU A 35 8.77 10.39 3.60
CA LEU A 35 7.90 9.30 4.07
C LEU A 35 8.63 7.96 4.05
N MET A 36 9.43 7.69 3.02
CA MET A 36 10.24 6.47 2.94
C MET A 36 11.35 6.42 3.98
N GLY A 37 11.80 7.57 4.50
CA GLY A 37 12.71 7.64 5.63
C GLY A 37 12.09 7.20 6.97
N ILE A 38 10.77 7.05 7.03
CA ILE A 38 10.07 6.58 8.23
C ILE A 38 10.23 5.07 8.35
N GLU A 39 11.06 4.64 9.31
CA GLU A 39 11.21 3.22 9.64
C GLU A 39 9.86 2.58 10.03
N GLY A 40 9.52 1.49 9.35
CA GLY A 40 8.29 0.72 9.60
C GLY A 40 7.07 1.20 8.82
N ILE A 41 7.23 2.16 7.90
CA ILE A 41 6.10 2.72 7.15
C ILE A 41 5.48 1.68 6.23
N GLU A 42 6.29 0.91 5.48
CA GLU A 42 5.77 -0.08 4.56
C GLU A 42 5.00 -1.18 5.30
N GLU A 43 5.52 -1.65 6.43
CA GLU A 43 4.88 -2.63 7.30
C GLU A 43 3.56 -2.11 7.86
N THR A 44 3.53 -0.84 8.29
CA THR A 44 2.31 -0.22 8.82
C THR A 44 1.22 -0.10 7.75
N LEU A 45 1.62 0.32 6.55
CA LEU A 45 0.71 0.44 5.40
C LEU A 45 0.19 -0.93 4.98
N PHE A 46 1.09 -1.92 4.85
CA PHE A 46 0.73 -3.29 4.55
C PHE A 46 -0.25 -3.85 5.58
N HIS A 47 0.04 -3.70 6.88
CA HIS A 47 -0.83 -4.17 7.94
C HIS A 47 -2.21 -3.50 7.87
N THR A 48 -2.29 -2.21 7.54
CA THR A 48 -3.57 -1.51 7.41
C THR A 48 -4.40 -2.00 6.23
N VAL A 49 -3.75 -2.44 5.14
CA VAL A 49 -4.43 -3.06 4.00
C VAL A 49 -4.89 -4.47 4.35
N LYS A 50 -4.01 -5.27 4.97
CA LYS A 50 -4.27 -6.67 5.33
C LYS A 50 -5.31 -6.83 6.45
N VAL A 51 -5.27 -5.93 7.44
CA VAL A 51 -6.20 -5.91 8.59
C VAL A 51 -6.87 -4.53 8.60
N PRO A 52 -7.96 -4.36 7.83
CA PRO A 52 -8.62 -3.07 7.68
C PRO A 52 -9.13 -2.52 9.01
N ILE A 53 -8.80 -1.27 9.32
CA ILE A 53 -9.41 -0.52 10.44
C ILE A 53 -10.80 -0.04 10.00
N CYS A 54 -10.86 0.59 8.83
CA CYS A 54 -12.08 0.99 8.15
C CYS A 54 -11.80 1.19 6.65
N PRO A 55 -12.82 1.19 5.78
CA PRO A 55 -12.63 1.34 4.33
C PRO A 55 -11.86 2.60 3.92
N LYS A 56 -12.09 3.71 4.64
CA LYS A 56 -11.39 4.98 4.40
C LYS A 56 -9.88 4.87 4.67
N ALA A 57 -9.50 4.17 5.74
CA ALA A 57 -8.09 3.97 6.10
C ALA A 57 -7.38 3.11 5.07
N THR A 58 -7.99 1.98 4.67
CA THR A 58 -7.47 1.12 3.60
C THR A 58 -7.27 1.90 2.30
N LYS A 59 -8.26 2.70 1.89
CA LYS A 59 -8.14 3.56 0.71
C LYS A 59 -6.98 4.54 0.83
N ALA A 60 -6.85 5.22 1.98
CA ALA A 60 -5.75 6.14 2.22
C ALA A 60 -4.39 5.42 2.14
N SER A 61 -4.27 4.22 2.72
CA SER A 61 -3.07 3.39 2.60
C SER A 61 -2.76 3.01 1.15
N LEU A 62 -3.74 2.60 0.35
CA LEU A 62 -3.53 2.29 -1.07
C LEU A 62 -3.06 3.53 -1.86
N VAL A 63 -3.63 4.70 -1.58
CA VAL A 63 -3.17 5.96 -2.18
C VAL A 63 -1.71 6.22 -1.83
N ILE A 64 -1.32 6.03 -0.57
CA ILE A 64 0.06 6.21 -0.12
C ILE A 64 1.01 5.25 -0.84
N ILE A 65 0.70 3.96 -0.83
CA ILE A 65 1.51 2.92 -1.48
C ILE A 65 1.68 3.23 -2.98
N HIS A 66 0.59 3.59 -3.65
CA HIS A 66 0.61 3.95 -5.07
C HIS A 66 1.54 5.15 -5.35
N HIS A 67 1.48 6.19 -4.51
CA HIS A 67 2.35 7.35 -4.65
C HIS A 67 3.81 6.99 -4.39
N MET A 68 4.10 6.16 -3.38
CA MET A 68 5.47 5.67 -3.12
C MET A 68 6.02 4.91 -4.34
N MET A 69 5.22 4.06 -4.98
CA MET A 69 5.66 3.32 -6.16
C MET A 69 5.88 4.23 -7.38
N ILE A 70 5.01 5.21 -7.63
CA ILE A 70 5.11 5.99 -8.87
C ILE A 70 6.07 7.18 -8.74
N LYS A 71 6.00 7.89 -7.62
CA LYS A 71 6.67 9.18 -7.43
C LYS A 71 8.05 9.07 -6.79
N SER A 72 8.40 7.93 -6.19
CA SER A 72 9.76 7.72 -5.71
C SER A 72 10.77 7.70 -6.86
N SER A 73 12.02 8.03 -6.52
CA SER A 73 13.14 8.04 -7.44
C SER A 73 13.22 6.74 -8.27
N LYS A 74 13.69 6.83 -9.53
CA LYS A 74 13.71 5.67 -10.44
C LYS A 74 14.47 4.46 -9.88
N GLY A 75 15.46 4.67 -9.02
CA GLY A 75 16.23 3.58 -8.40
C GLY A 75 15.47 2.85 -7.29
N THR A 76 14.62 3.56 -6.56
CA THR A 76 13.95 3.05 -5.35
C THR A 76 12.55 2.47 -5.62
N ARG A 77 11.93 2.83 -6.75
CA ARG A 77 10.60 2.33 -7.15
C ARG A 77 10.49 0.80 -7.16
N GLY A 78 11.46 0.14 -7.79
CA GLY A 78 11.47 -1.33 -7.88
C GLY A 78 11.64 -1.97 -6.50
N GLU A 79 12.46 -1.37 -5.64
CA GLU A 79 12.71 -1.87 -4.28
C GLU A 79 11.44 -1.82 -3.41
N ILE A 80 10.67 -0.72 -3.50
CA ILE A 80 9.39 -0.57 -2.79
C ILE A 80 8.41 -1.64 -3.24
N ALA A 81 8.25 -1.83 -4.55
CA ALA A 81 7.35 -2.85 -5.09
C ALA A 81 7.78 -4.26 -4.67
N LEU A 82 9.08 -4.58 -4.72
CA LEU A 82 9.63 -5.85 -4.23
C LEU A 82 9.36 -6.07 -2.74
N ARG A 83 9.49 -5.04 -1.90
CA ARG A 83 9.15 -5.13 -0.47
C ARG A 83 7.69 -5.53 -0.27
N PHE A 84 6.76 -4.85 -0.94
CA PHE A 84 5.34 -5.18 -0.84
C PHE A 84 4.99 -6.55 -1.42
N ILE A 85 5.65 -6.98 -2.51
CA ILE A 85 5.52 -8.35 -3.04
C ILE A 85 5.94 -9.37 -1.98
N ARG A 86 7.10 -9.18 -1.35
CA ARG A 86 7.62 -10.07 -0.30
C ARG A 86 6.76 -10.11 0.95
N MET A 87 6.09 -9.00 1.29
CA MET A 87 5.09 -8.96 2.37
C MET A 87 3.79 -9.68 2.01
N GLY A 88 3.56 -9.98 0.72
CA GLY A 88 2.35 -10.66 0.25
C GLY A 88 1.18 -9.71 -0.01
N LEU A 89 1.44 -8.46 -0.43
CA LEU A 89 0.40 -7.45 -0.67
C LEU A 89 -0.59 -7.83 -1.79
N ILE A 90 -0.20 -8.71 -2.72
CA ILE A 90 -1.03 -9.10 -3.87
C ILE A 90 -2.36 -9.71 -3.43
N HIS A 91 -2.35 -10.62 -2.46
CA HIS A 91 -3.56 -11.32 -2.02
C HIS A 91 -4.61 -10.37 -1.40
N PRO A 92 -4.27 -9.51 -0.40
CA PRO A 92 -5.19 -8.49 0.10
C PRO A 92 -5.74 -7.56 -0.99
N ILE A 93 -4.94 -7.22 -2.01
CA ILE A 93 -5.44 -6.39 -3.12
C ILE A 93 -6.50 -7.14 -3.93
N LEU A 94 -6.29 -8.42 -4.24
CA LEU A 94 -7.27 -9.22 -4.96
C LEU A 94 -8.60 -9.31 -4.19
N GLU A 95 -8.55 -9.50 -2.88
CA GLU A 95 -9.75 -9.47 -2.02
C GLU A 95 -10.46 -8.10 -2.10
N ILE A 96 -9.71 -7.01 -2.01
CA ILE A 96 -10.26 -5.65 -2.15
C ILE A 96 -10.92 -5.42 -3.52
N LEU A 97 -10.39 -6.03 -4.59
CA LEU A 97 -10.97 -5.89 -5.93
C LEU A 97 -12.30 -6.63 -6.10
N VAL A 98 -12.52 -7.70 -5.35
CA VAL A 98 -13.79 -8.46 -5.38
C VAL A 98 -14.90 -7.67 -4.69
N ASP A 99 -14.62 -7.07 -3.53
CA ASP A 99 -15.64 -6.44 -2.67
C ASP A 99 -15.63 -4.90 -2.72
N GLY A 100 -14.68 -4.29 -3.41
CA GLY A 100 -14.40 -2.86 -3.38
C GLY A 100 -15.31 -1.99 -4.26
N ASP A 101 -15.46 -0.72 -3.85
CA ASP A 101 -16.07 0.29 -4.72
C ASP A 101 -15.14 0.72 -5.85
N LYS A 102 -15.69 1.32 -6.91
CA LYS A 102 -14.93 1.76 -8.10
C LYS A 102 -13.68 2.59 -7.76
N ASN A 103 -13.76 3.45 -6.75
CA ASN A 103 -12.69 4.37 -6.41
C ASN A 103 -11.56 3.64 -5.68
N VAL A 104 -11.89 2.75 -4.74
CA VAL A 104 -10.92 1.89 -4.06
C VAL A 104 -10.27 0.94 -5.06
N CYS A 105 -11.05 0.31 -5.94
CA CYS A 105 -10.56 -0.60 -6.96
C CYS A 105 -9.60 0.09 -7.95
N GLU A 106 -9.87 1.33 -8.37
CA GLU A 106 -8.94 2.09 -9.21
C GLU A 106 -7.57 2.25 -8.56
N LYS A 107 -7.52 2.54 -7.25
CA LYS A 107 -6.25 2.69 -6.52
C LYS A 107 -5.57 1.35 -6.29
N ALA A 108 -6.34 0.32 -6.00
CA ALA A 108 -5.81 -1.03 -5.84
C ALA A 108 -5.21 -1.57 -7.15
N LEU A 109 -5.86 -1.32 -8.29
CA LEU A 109 -5.34 -1.63 -9.63
C LEU A 109 -4.06 -0.86 -9.95
N GLY A 110 -3.98 0.42 -9.59
CA GLY A 110 -2.73 1.19 -9.77
C GLY A 110 -1.55 0.59 -8.99
N VAL A 111 -1.80 0.07 -7.79
CA VAL A 111 -0.78 -0.65 -7.00
C VAL A 111 -0.43 -1.98 -7.69
N MET A 112 -1.41 -2.74 -8.18
CA MET A 112 -1.16 -3.97 -8.93
C MET A 112 -0.36 -3.74 -10.21
N ASP A 113 -0.66 -2.70 -10.98
CA ASP A 113 0.07 -2.36 -12.20
C ASP A 113 1.55 -2.09 -11.89
N SER A 114 1.80 -1.34 -10.82
CA SER A 114 3.16 -1.09 -10.33
C SER A 114 3.87 -2.38 -9.92
N ILE A 115 3.19 -3.31 -9.24
CA ILE A 115 3.73 -4.62 -8.84
C ILE A 115 4.03 -5.49 -10.07
N CYS A 116 3.09 -5.59 -11.02
CA CYS A 116 3.18 -6.42 -12.22
C CYS A 116 4.17 -5.88 -13.27
N SER A 117 4.67 -4.65 -13.09
CA SER A 117 5.80 -4.15 -13.86
C SER A 117 7.08 -4.96 -13.61
N LEU A 118 7.21 -5.57 -12.43
CA LEU A 118 8.30 -6.46 -12.04
C LEU A 118 8.00 -7.93 -12.37
N GLU A 119 9.04 -8.71 -12.65
CA GLU A 119 8.90 -10.14 -12.96
C GLU A 119 8.36 -10.94 -11.78
N GLU A 120 8.93 -10.72 -10.59
CA GLU A 120 8.50 -11.38 -9.34
C GLU A 120 7.05 -11.05 -8.99
N GLY A 121 6.60 -9.84 -9.34
CA GLY A 121 5.21 -9.42 -9.16
C GLY A 121 4.26 -10.22 -10.05
N ARG A 122 4.63 -10.44 -11.32
CA ARG A 122 3.86 -11.26 -12.26
C ARG A 122 3.79 -12.72 -11.82
N GLU A 123 4.92 -13.32 -11.47
CA GLU A 123 4.97 -14.71 -11.01
C GLU A 123 4.06 -14.95 -9.80
N ASN A 124 4.12 -14.05 -8.81
CA ASN A 124 3.33 -14.15 -7.60
C ASN A 124 1.83 -13.89 -7.86
N ALA A 125 1.49 -12.94 -8.75
CA ALA A 125 0.11 -12.72 -9.19
C ALA A 125 -0.47 -13.94 -9.91
N TYR A 126 0.29 -14.58 -10.80
CA TYR A 126 -0.14 -15.82 -11.47
C TYR A 126 -0.30 -16.98 -10.48
N GLY A 127 0.63 -17.14 -9.53
CA GLY A 127 0.49 -18.12 -8.45
C GLY A 127 -0.82 -17.94 -7.68
N ASN A 128 -1.17 -16.70 -7.34
CA ASN A 128 -2.44 -16.38 -6.68
C ASN A 128 -3.66 -16.71 -7.56
N ALA A 129 -3.63 -16.34 -8.84
CA ALA A 129 -4.73 -16.63 -9.78
C ALA A 129 -5.00 -18.13 -9.93
N LEU A 130 -3.94 -18.96 -9.90
CA LEU A 130 -4.05 -20.42 -9.96
C LEU A 130 -4.67 -21.01 -8.69
N THR A 131 -4.46 -20.40 -7.52
CA THR A 131 -5.11 -20.81 -6.26
C THR A 131 -6.58 -20.40 -6.14
N VAL A 132 -7.05 -19.39 -6.86
CA VAL A 132 -8.46 -18.96 -6.83
C VAL A 132 -9.36 -19.87 -7.70
N HIS A 133 -8.76 -20.69 -8.58
CA HIS A 133 -9.45 -21.61 -9.48
C HIS A 133 -9.42 -23.10 -9.07
N CYS A 134 -9.05 -23.42 -7.83
CA CYS A 134 -9.12 -24.78 -7.27
C CYS A 134 -10.19 -24.91 -6.20
#